data_AF-A0A951H8V1-F1
#
_entry.id   AF-A0A951H8V1-F1
#
_cell.length_a   1.000
_cell.length_b   1.000
_cell.length_c   1.000
_cell.angle_alpha   90.00
_cell.angle_beta   90.00
_cell.angle_gamma   90.00
#
_symmetry.space_group_name_H-M   'P 1'
#
loop_
_entity.id
_entity.type
_entity.pdbx_description
1 polymer ?
#
loop_
_entity_poly.entity_id
_entity_poly.type
_entity_poly.pdbx_seq_one_letter_code
_entity_poly.pdbx_strand_id
1 'polypeptide(L)'
;MLKSQRATFVSLAVALDIFGLSLAFALAWVLRESLGDFVVWVGHGLHYPVKGMVRHSHKLPEFYRIVLSRNPLVNTRHHLWMLCISLPSWLFFLNMQRGYDPQARRSPRQEFAICAYAGMLGTVVMMVFMVLAKYDVSRLLLVGFWVLGTLSLWCSHAVLLPAVLHHRRQPRRNMIVIGNQAAARQFKEILNTPAYHGSHLLGFVSNVGPVQTDANSAAEFRHLGNLNELAEVLDREVIDEVILVRSQTDAVSGQGEASQRWGDILELCLQRGRTVSLVDDMVPPVNAKVEAAMIGTLPTLVLHNTPQNPVSLAVKGAMDRVIAAVSLLLLSPLFAAIALAIKLTSPGPIFFSQKRVGLNGRLFNFYKFRSMVINAEEILEKNRAEWEQHNKMSGGFFKWEDDPRITKVGRFIRKYSLDELPQLWNVLRGDMSLVGPRPPLPKEVAQLQPWQRRKLSVKGGLTCLWQVSGRNEIDTDEWMRLDLEYIDNWSLWLDVKLLLKTVKVLVKPKGAS
;
A
#
# COMPACT_ATOMS: atom_id res chain seq x y z
N MET A 1 1.68 5.46 -9.33
CA MET A 1 1.91 5.42 -7.86
C MET A 1 1.13 6.49 -7.07
N LEU A 2 0.54 7.51 -7.72
CA LEU A 2 -0.70 8.18 -7.27
C LEU A 2 -1.73 7.17 -6.73
N LYS A 3 -1.84 6.00 -7.39
CA LYS A 3 -2.64 4.85 -6.98
C LYS A 3 -2.18 4.11 -5.71
N SER A 4 -0.90 4.11 -5.34
CA SER A 4 -0.41 3.47 -4.10
C SER A 4 -0.68 4.36 -2.89
N GLN A 5 -0.56 5.67 -3.04
CA GLN A 5 -1.03 6.61 -2.03
C GLN A 5 -2.56 6.66 -2.00
N ARG A 6 -3.27 6.66 -3.14
CA ARG A 6 -4.71 6.39 -3.16
C ARG A 6 -5.01 5.06 -2.49
N ALA A 7 -4.28 3.98 -2.73
CA ALA A 7 -4.51 2.69 -2.08
C ALA A 7 -4.22 2.72 -0.57
N THR A 8 -3.19 3.45 -0.14
CA THR A 8 -2.83 3.62 1.28
C THR A 8 -3.81 4.54 1.99
N PHE A 9 -4.26 5.58 1.31
CA PHE A 9 -5.29 6.53 1.72
C PHE A 9 -6.64 5.82 1.79
N VAL A 10 -7.07 5.16 0.72
CA VAL A 10 -8.27 4.33 0.62
C VAL A 10 -8.23 3.24 1.69
N SER A 11 -7.12 2.50 1.87
CA SER A 11 -7.06 1.48 2.93
C SER A 11 -7.13 2.07 4.33
N LEU A 12 -6.51 3.23 4.57
CA LEU A 12 -6.62 3.93 5.85
C LEU A 12 -8.03 4.48 6.08
N ALA A 13 -8.62 5.11 5.07
CA ALA A 13 -9.97 5.66 5.08
C ALA A 13 -11.00 4.55 5.29
N VAL A 14 -10.94 3.48 4.50
CA VAL A 14 -11.78 2.28 4.66
C VAL A 14 -11.60 1.67 6.05
N ALA A 15 -10.38 1.58 6.59
CA ALA A 15 -10.17 1.06 7.95
C ALA A 15 -10.80 1.97 9.03
N LEU A 16 -10.64 3.29 8.90
CA LEU A 16 -11.27 4.27 9.78
C LEU A 16 -12.80 4.24 9.66
N ASP A 17 -13.32 4.06 8.45
CA ASP A 17 -14.75 3.98 8.16
C ASP A 17 -15.35 2.70 8.73
N ILE A 18 -14.68 1.55 8.58
CA ILE A 18 -15.11 0.27 9.18
C ILE A 18 -15.13 0.39 10.71
N PHE A 19 -14.07 0.95 11.29
CA PHE A 19 -13.98 1.16 12.74
C PHE A 19 -15.07 2.12 13.22
N GLY A 20 -15.24 3.25 12.52
CA GLY A 20 -16.24 4.27 12.82
C GLY A 20 -17.67 3.75 12.73
N LEU A 21 -18.00 3.02 11.67
CA LEU A 21 -19.32 2.37 11.52
C LEU A 21 -19.56 1.30 12.58
N SER A 22 -18.54 0.51 12.94
CA SER A 22 -18.66 -0.48 14.01
C SER A 22 -18.91 0.18 15.37
N LEU A 23 -18.22 1.30 15.65
CA LEU A 23 -18.44 2.11 16.85
C LEU A 23 -19.81 2.77 16.85
N ALA A 24 -20.25 3.33 15.71
CA ALA A 24 -21.56 3.93 15.54
C ALA A 24 -22.69 2.91 15.78
N PHE A 25 -22.51 1.66 15.35
CA PHE A 25 -23.43 0.57 15.65
C PHE A 25 -23.51 0.28 17.14
N ALA A 26 -22.37 0.18 17.83
CA ALA A 26 -22.33 -0.04 19.27
C ALA A 26 -22.97 1.12 20.04
N LEU A 27 -22.72 2.37 19.64
CA LEU A 27 -23.33 3.55 20.24
C LEU A 27 -24.85 3.62 19.98
N ALA A 28 -25.29 3.34 18.74
CA ALA A 28 -26.71 3.26 18.41
C ALA A 28 -27.43 2.19 19.24
N TRP A 29 -26.75 1.07 19.51
CA TRP A 29 -27.25 0.03 20.40
C TRP A 29 -27.41 0.53 21.83
N VAL A 30 -26.37 1.13 22.42
CA VAL A 30 -26.41 1.65 23.80
C VAL A 30 -27.47 2.75 23.94
N LEU A 31 -27.60 3.64 22.95
CA LEU A 31 -28.65 4.66 22.94
C LEU A 31 -30.04 4.04 22.90
N ARG A 32 -30.27 3.02 22.08
CA ARG A 32 -31.54 2.28 22.04
C ARG A 32 -31.86 1.66 23.39
N GLU A 33 -30.87 1.05 24.05
CA GLU A 33 -31.03 0.42 25.37
C GLU A 33 -31.37 1.47 26.44
N SER A 34 -30.60 2.55 26.50
CA SER A 34 -30.79 3.65 27.46
C SER A 34 -32.11 4.40 27.25
N LEU A 35 -32.54 4.60 26.00
CA LEU A 35 -33.85 5.19 25.69
C LEU A 35 -35.00 4.24 26.09
N GLY A 36 -34.80 2.94 25.96
CA GLY A 36 -35.72 1.93 26.49
C GLY A 36 -35.90 2.08 27.99
N ASP A 37 -34.79 2.19 28.73
CA ASP A 37 -34.81 2.37 30.19
C ASP A 37 -35.38 3.72 30.61
N PHE A 38 -35.10 4.79 29.86
CA PHE A 38 -35.68 6.12 30.10
C PHE A 38 -37.20 6.12 29.93
N VAL A 39 -37.72 5.45 28.89
CA VAL A 39 -39.18 5.31 28.70
C VAL A 39 -39.82 4.53 29.86
N VAL A 40 -39.14 3.50 30.39
CA VAL A 40 -39.58 2.80 31.60
C VAL A 40 -39.62 3.72 32.80
N TRP A 41 -38.58 4.54 32.97
CA TRP A 41 -38.44 5.47 34.08
C TRP A 41 -39.51 6.58 34.05
N VAL A 42 -39.72 7.23 32.89
CA VAL A 42 -40.78 8.24 32.70
C VAL A 42 -42.16 7.64 32.96
N GLY A 43 -42.39 6.44 32.44
CA GLY A 43 -43.63 5.72 32.68
C GLY A 43 -43.87 5.42 34.17
N HIS A 44 -42.81 5.07 34.91
CA HIS A 44 -42.85 4.94 36.36
C HIS A 44 -43.20 6.26 37.06
N GLY A 45 -42.64 7.39 36.60
CA GLY A 45 -42.95 8.73 37.11
C GLY A 45 -44.41 9.13 36.92
N LEU A 46 -45.02 8.75 35.79
CA LEU A 46 -46.43 8.99 35.46
C LEU A 46 -47.40 7.98 36.11
N HIS A 47 -46.94 7.16 37.05
CA HIS A 47 -47.74 6.10 37.72
C HIS A 47 -48.32 5.07 36.73
N TYR A 48 -47.70 4.94 35.56
CA TYR A 48 -48.03 3.92 34.60
C TYR A 48 -47.29 2.61 34.99
N PRO A 49 -47.94 1.45 34.96
CA PRO A 49 -47.32 0.17 35.32
C PRO A 49 -46.39 -0.30 34.18
N VAL A 50 -45.17 0.27 34.13
CA VAL A 50 -44.21 0.01 33.04
C VAL A 50 -43.15 -1.03 33.42
N LYS A 51 -43.10 -1.41 34.71
CA LYS A 51 -42.28 -2.49 35.28
C LYS A 51 -42.74 -3.87 34.77
N GLY A 52 -42.45 -4.14 33.50
CA GLY A 52 -42.88 -5.34 32.77
C GLY A 52 -43.24 -5.09 31.31
N MET A 53 -43.51 -3.84 30.91
CA MET A 53 -43.92 -3.49 29.54
C MET A 53 -42.81 -3.69 28.50
N VAL A 54 -41.54 -3.51 28.86
CA VAL A 54 -40.40 -3.77 27.93
C VAL A 54 -40.29 -5.24 27.55
N ARG A 55 -40.67 -6.16 28.45
CA ARG A 55 -40.78 -7.61 28.14
C ARG A 55 -42.08 -7.96 27.41
N HIS A 56 -43.10 -7.11 27.49
CA HIS A 56 -44.43 -7.32 26.92
C HIS A 56 -44.77 -6.23 25.88
N SER A 57 -43.86 -5.99 24.93
CA SER A 57 -43.99 -4.92 23.92
C SER A 57 -45.31 -4.96 23.14
N HIS A 58 -45.97 -6.12 23.06
CA HIS A 58 -47.29 -6.30 22.46
C HIS A 58 -48.44 -5.54 23.16
N LYS A 59 -48.25 -5.07 24.41
CA LYS A 59 -49.25 -4.32 25.18
C LYS A 59 -49.08 -2.78 25.10
N LEU A 60 -48.06 -2.28 24.40
CA LEU A 60 -47.83 -0.85 24.22
C LEU A 60 -48.80 -0.25 23.18
N PRO A 61 -49.13 1.06 23.26
CA PRO A 61 -49.80 1.78 22.17
C PRO A 61 -49.02 1.62 20.86
N GLU A 62 -49.74 1.64 19.73
CA GLU A 62 -49.19 1.28 18.42
C GLU A 62 -47.93 2.09 18.05
N PHE A 63 -47.92 3.38 18.41
CA PHE A 63 -46.77 4.27 18.24
C PHE A 63 -45.49 3.72 18.90
N TYR A 64 -45.57 3.28 20.17
CA TYR A 64 -44.41 2.76 20.90
C TYR A 64 -44.02 1.35 20.44
N ARG A 65 -44.98 0.53 19.96
CA ARG A 65 -44.71 -0.78 19.31
C ARG A 65 -43.94 -0.65 18.01
N ILE A 66 -44.12 0.45 17.29
CA ILE A 66 -43.41 0.71 16.03
C ILE A 66 -41.95 1.11 16.29
N VAL A 67 -41.68 1.80 17.40
CA VAL A 67 -40.34 2.28 17.78
C VAL A 67 -39.51 1.18 18.46
N LEU A 68 -40.13 0.42 19.36
CA LEU A 68 -39.51 -0.68 20.12
C LEU A 68 -39.96 -2.02 19.51
N SER A 69 -39.05 -2.79 18.92
CA SER A 69 -39.41 -4.04 18.23
C SER A 69 -40.05 -5.08 19.16
N ARG A 70 -40.77 -6.04 18.56
CA ARG A 70 -41.38 -7.17 19.29
C ARG A 70 -40.36 -8.14 19.90
N ASN A 71 -39.12 -8.13 19.41
CA ASN A 71 -38.05 -8.94 19.95
C ASN A 71 -37.58 -8.35 21.29
N PRO A 72 -37.67 -9.09 22.41
CA PRO A 72 -37.07 -8.66 23.68
C PRO A 72 -35.58 -8.41 23.45
N LEU A 73 -34.94 -7.68 24.37
CA LEU A 73 -33.52 -7.31 24.40
C LEU A 73 -32.59 -8.54 24.35
N VAL A 74 -32.54 -9.23 23.21
CA VAL A 74 -31.72 -10.42 22.99
C VAL A 74 -30.39 -9.95 22.44
N ASN A 75 -29.38 -10.06 23.29
CA ASN A 75 -27.96 -10.26 23.02
C ASN A 75 -27.45 -9.67 21.69
N THR A 76 -26.61 -8.64 21.77
CA THR A 76 -25.90 -7.97 20.65
C THR A 76 -25.36 -8.92 19.58
N ARG A 77 -24.96 -10.14 19.97
CA ARG A 77 -24.52 -11.20 19.05
C ARG A 77 -25.51 -11.54 17.93
N HIS A 78 -26.82 -11.46 18.17
CA HIS A 78 -27.86 -11.74 17.17
C HIS A 78 -28.05 -10.62 16.15
N HIS A 79 -27.37 -9.49 16.33
CA HIS A 79 -27.49 -8.30 15.51
C HIS A 79 -26.18 -7.92 14.80
N LEU A 80 -25.08 -8.64 15.09
CA LEU A 80 -23.78 -8.45 14.42
C LEU A 80 -23.84 -8.72 12.91
N TRP A 81 -24.78 -9.56 12.44
CA TRP A 81 -25.00 -9.78 11.00
C TRP A 81 -25.34 -8.48 10.26
N MET A 82 -25.92 -7.48 10.93
CA MET A 82 -26.17 -6.17 10.32
C MET A 82 -24.87 -5.51 9.89
N LEU A 83 -23.78 -5.64 10.62
CA LEU A 83 -22.48 -5.11 10.20
C LEU A 83 -21.97 -5.81 8.93
N CYS A 84 -22.24 -7.11 8.76
CA CYS A 84 -21.83 -7.86 7.57
C CYS A 84 -22.51 -7.37 6.29
N ILE A 85 -23.69 -6.74 6.38
CA ILE A 85 -24.44 -6.21 5.23
C ILE A 85 -24.26 -4.69 5.11
N SER A 86 -24.23 -3.95 6.23
CA SER A 86 -24.10 -2.50 6.21
C SER A 86 -22.69 -2.06 5.83
N LEU A 87 -21.63 -2.71 6.33
CA LEU A 87 -20.26 -2.31 6.01
C LEU A 87 -19.98 -2.39 4.50
N PRO A 88 -20.23 -3.52 3.79
CA PRO A 88 -19.96 -3.58 2.35
C PRO A 88 -20.84 -2.61 1.56
N SER A 89 -22.12 -2.45 1.93
CA SER A 89 -23.05 -1.60 1.17
C SER A 89 -22.73 -0.11 1.32
N TRP A 90 -22.43 0.37 2.53
CA TRP A 90 -22.03 1.76 2.77
C TRP A 90 -20.72 2.09 2.07
N LEU A 91 -19.70 1.23 2.20
CA LEU A 91 -18.41 1.40 1.53
C LEU A 91 -18.56 1.37 -0.01
N PHE A 92 -19.44 0.50 -0.53
CA PHE A 92 -19.73 0.40 -1.96
C PHE A 92 -20.32 1.71 -2.50
N PHE A 93 -21.37 2.26 -1.86
CA PHE A 93 -21.99 3.50 -2.32
C PHE A 93 -21.09 4.72 -2.10
N LEU A 94 -20.27 4.72 -1.05
CA LEU A 94 -19.27 5.77 -0.84
C LEU A 94 -18.22 5.72 -1.96
N ASN A 95 -17.75 4.53 -2.32
CA ASN A 95 -16.81 4.34 -3.43
C ASN A 95 -17.43 4.72 -4.79
N MET A 96 -18.69 4.37 -5.04
CA MET A 96 -19.41 4.70 -6.28
C MET A 96 -19.49 6.21 -6.52
N GLN A 97 -19.65 6.99 -5.45
CA GLN A 97 -19.66 8.46 -5.48
C GLN A 97 -18.26 9.09 -5.46
N ARG A 98 -17.21 8.28 -5.64
CA ARG A 98 -15.81 8.71 -5.53
C ARG A 98 -15.50 9.32 -4.15
N GLY A 99 -16.15 8.85 -3.09
CA GLY A 99 -15.91 9.30 -1.71
C GLY A 99 -14.46 9.13 -1.27
N TYR A 100 -13.78 8.13 -1.82
CA TYR A 100 -12.36 7.87 -1.58
C TYR A 100 -11.40 8.54 -2.57
N ASP A 101 -11.86 9.49 -3.40
CA ASP A 101 -10.98 10.20 -4.31
C ASP A 101 -10.29 11.38 -3.61
N PRO A 102 -8.98 11.30 -3.30
CA PRO A 102 -8.27 12.37 -2.62
C PRO A 102 -8.11 13.63 -3.47
N GLN A 103 -8.38 13.55 -4.78
CA GLN A 103 -8.27 14.70 -5.69
C GLN A 103 -9.56 15.53 -5.75
N ALA A 104 -10.67 15.03 -5.21
CA ALA A 104 -11.92 15.76 -5.21
C ALA A 104 -11.82 16.94 -4.22
N ARG A 105 -11.66 18.17 -4.74
CA ARG A 105 -11.76 19.39 -3.93
C ARG A 105 -13.21 19.57 -3.51
N ARG A 106 -13.54 19.10 -2.31
CA ARG A 106 -14.89 19.17 -1.76
C ARG A 106 -14.93 20.05 -0.53
N SER A 107 -15.97 20.88 -0.45
CA SER A 107 -16.27 21.59 0.79
C SER A 107 -16.75 20.60 1.86
N PRO A 108 -16.61 20.93 3.16
CA PRO A 108 -17.10 20.06 4.25
C PRO A 108 -18.59 19.72 4.13
N ARG A 109 -19.39 20.60 3.52
CA ARG A 109 -20.82 20.38 3.23
C ARG A 109 -21.04 19.33 2.13
N GLN A 110 -20.21 19.35 1.08
CA GLN A 110 -20.28 18.36 0.01
C GLN A 110 -19.84 16.97 0.50
N GLU A 111 -18.79 16.88 1.33
CA GLU A 111 -18.39 15.60 1.94
C GLU A 111 -19.48 15.04 2.85
N PHE A 112 -20.13 15.90 3.63
CA PHE A 112 -21.28 15.48 4.45
C PHE A 112 -22.42 14.94 3.58
N ALA A 113 -22.76 15.62 2.48
CA ALA A 113 -23.82 15.17 1.58
C ALA A 113 -23.52 13.80 0.96
N ILE A 114 -22.28 13.55 0.55
CA ILE A 114 -21.85 12.25 -0.01
C ILE A 114 -21.94 11.14 1.04
N CYS A 115 -21.47 11.40 2.27
CA CYS A 115 -21.57 10.46 3.38
C CYS A 115 -23.03 10.16 3.74
N ALA A 116 -23.88 11.18 3.80
CA ALA A 116 -25.30 11.06 4.11
C ALA A 116 -26.05 10.26 3.04
N TYR A 117 -25.76 10.50 1.76
CA TYR A 117 -26.34 9.77 0.64
C TYR A 117 -25.89 8.30 0.62
N ALA A 118 -24.59 8.04 0.83
CA ALA A 118 -24.06 6.68 0.95
C ALA A 118 -24.69 5.92 2.13
N GLY A 119 -24.83 6.58 3.29
CA GLY A 119 -25.49 6.01 4.47
C GLY A 119 -26.97 5.75 4.24
N MET A 120 -27.68 6.66 3.56
CA MET A 120 -29.08 6.48 3.20
C MET A 120 -29.27 5.25 2.31
N LEU A 121 -28.54 5.16 1.19
CA LEU A 121 -28.64 4.00 0.30
C LEU A 121 -28.24 2.69 0.99
N GLY A 122 -27.18 2.70 1.81
CA GLY A 122 -26.77 1.53 2.57
C GLY A 122 -27.82 1.06 3.59
N THR A 123 -28.53 1.99 4.25
CA THR A 123 -29.65 1.64 5.14
C THR A 123 -30.90 1.16 4.41
N VAL A 124 -31.16 1.64 3.19
CA VAL A 124 -32.21 1.09 2.33
C VAL A 124 -31.92 -0.36 1.96
N VAL A 125 -30.68 -0.69 1.56
CA VAL A 125 -30.26 -2.08 1.30
C VAL A 125 -30.47 -2.97 2.52
N MET A 126 -30.14 -2.47 3.72
CA MET A 126 -30.41 -3.18 4.96
C MET A 126 -31.91 -3.42 5.20
N MET A 127 -32.75 -2.40 5.00
CA MET A 127 -34.21 -2.51 5.15
C MET A 127 -34.80 -3.53 4.15
N VAL A 128 -34.37 -3.50 2.89
CA VAL A 128 -34.80 -4.48 1.89
C VAL A 128 -34.44 -5.89 2.32
N PHE A 129 -33.20 -6.12 2.77
CA PHE A 129 -32.77 -7.43 3.27
C PHE A 129 -33.62 -7.88 4.46
N MET A 130 -33.91 -6.99 5.42
CA MET A 130 -34.74 -7.31 6.57
C MET A 130 -36.16 -7.73 6.18
N VAL A 131 -36.76 -7.05 5.20
CA VAL A 131 -38.10 -7.40 4.69
C VAL A 131 -38.07 -8.77 4.02
N LEU A 132 -37.08 -9.04 3.16
CA LEU A 132 -36.94 -10.32 2.46
C LEU A 132 -36.67 -11.48 3.44
N ALA A 133 -35.81 -11.26 4.43
CA ALA A 133 -35.45 -12.25 5.43
C ALA A 133 -36.45 -12.33 6.61
N LYS A 134 -37.53 -11.52 6.58
CA LYS A 134 -38.55 -11.41 7.63
C LYS A 134 -37.98 -11.16 9.03
N TYR A 135 -36.87 -10.42 9.12
CA TYR A 135 -36.25 -10.03 10.39
C TYR A 135 -36.83 -8.72 10.92
N ASP A 136 -37.31 -8.74 12.16
CA ASP A 136 -37.82 -7.56 12.84
C ASP A 136 -36.74 -6.92 13.73
N VAL A 137 -36.21 -5.77 13.29
CA VAL A 137 -35.22 -4.96 14.02
C VAL A 137 -35.83 -3.61 14.36
N SER A 138 -35.48 -3.05 15.52
CA SER A 138 -35.96 -1.74 15.96
C SER A 138 -35.60 -0.64 14.96
N ARG A 139 -36.61 0.13 14.55
CA ARG A 139 -36.44 1.30 13.66
C ARG A 139 -35.56 2.37 14.30
N LEU A 140 -35.61 2.51 15.63
CA LEU A 140 -34.74 3.42 16.38
C LEU A 140 -33.26 3.03 16.24
N LEU A 141 -32.95 1.73 16.27
CA LEU A 141 -31.59 1.24 16.02
C LEU A 141 -31.13 1.56 14.60
N LEU A 142 -32.01 1.36 13.60
CA LEU A 142 -31.70 1.67 12.20
C LEU A 142 -31.46 3.15 11.96
N VAL A 143 -32.35 4.02 12.48
CA VAL A 143 -32.22 5.49 12.35
C VAL A 143 -31.00 5.99 13.14
N GLY A 144 -30.80 5.50 14.37
CA GLY A 144 -29.64 5.85 15.18
C GLY A 144 -28.34 5.43 14.52
N PHE A 145 -28.28 4.22 13.96
CA PHE A 145 -27.13 3.74 13.20
C PHE A 145 -26.89 4.57 11.93
N TRP A 146 -27.95 4.97 11.21
CA TRP A 146 -27.82 5.84 10.04
C TRP A 146 -27.22 7.20 10.40
N VAL A 147 -27.75 7.86 11.43
CA VAL A 147 -27.29 9.19 11.86
C VAL A 147 -25.85 9.12 12.41
N LEU A 148 -25.59 8.23 13.36
CA LEU A 148 -24.25 8.09 13.95
C LEU A 148 -23.22 7.59 12.94
N GLY A 149 -23.61 6.67 12.05
CA GLY A 149 -22.75 6.17 10.99
C GLY A 149 -22.36 7.27 10.00
N THR A 150 -23.33 8.09 9.58
CA THR A 150 -23.09 9.23 8.69
C THR A 150 -22.15 10.26 9.34
N LEU A 151 -22.40 10.60 10.61
CA LEU A 151 -21.54 11.51 11.37
C LEU A 151 -20.13 10.95 11.55
N SER A 152 -20.00 9.64 11.78
CA SER A 152 -18.71 8.97 11.91
C SER A 152 -17.92 9.00 10.59
N LEU A 153 -18.57 8.73 9.45
CA LEU A 153 -17.93 8.83 8.13
C LEU A 153 -17.54 10.27 7.81
N TRP A 154 -18.40 11.22 8.10
CA TRP A 154 -18.06 12.63 7.90
C TRP A 154 -16.88 13.05 8.78
N CYS A 155 -16.84 12.64 10.04
CA CYS A 155 -15.71 12.93 10.95
C CYS A 155 -14.41 12.26 10.47
N SER A 156 -14.47 11.01 9.98
CA SER A 156 -13.29 10.33 9.45
C SER A 156 -12.72 11.07 8.23
N HIS A 157 -13.56 11.48 7.29
CA HIS A 157 -13.13 12.17 6.06
C HIS A 157 -12.78 13.65 6.27
N ALA A 158 -13.51 14.37 7.11
CA ALA A 158 -13.33 15.82 7.32
C ALA A 158 -12.24 16.16 8.36
N VAL A 159 -12.00 15.28 9.35
CA VAL A 159 -11.13 15.59 10.49
C VAL A 159 -10.01 14.57 10.66
N LEU A 160 -10.33 13.29 10.85
CA LEU A 160 -9.33 12.29 11.24
C LEU A 160 -8.32 12.00 10.12
N LEU A 161 -8.80 11.85 8.89
CA LEU A 161 -7.95 11.52 7.75
C LEU A 161 -6.99 12.66 7.41
N PRO A 162 -7.42 13.95 7.33
CA PRO A 162 -6.50 15.08 7.22
C PRO A 162 -5.51 15.17 8.38
N ALA A 163 -5.94 14.96 9.63
CA ALA A 163 -5.07 15.05 10.80
C ALA A 163 -3.98 13.95 10.82
N VAL A 164 -4.34 12.71 10.49
CA VAL A 164 -3.40 11.59 10.41
C VAL A 164 -2.38 11.80 9.28
N LEU A 165 -2.81 12.36 8.15
CA LEU A 165 -1.93 12.69 7.04
C LEU A 165 -1.01 13.87 7.38
N HIS A 166 -1.52 14.89 8.07
CA HIS A 166 -0.74 16.04 8.51
C HIS A 166 0.37 15.65 9.51
N HIS A 167 0.10 14.69 10.39
CA HIS A 167 1.10 14.22 11.37
C HIS A 167 2.20 13.36 10.74
N ARG A 168 1.96 12.76 9.56
CA ARG A 168 2.98 12.01 8.81
C ARG A 168 3.81 12.95 7.93
N ARG A 169 4.66 13.76 8.58
CA ARG A 169 5.51 14.80 7.97
C ARG A 169 6.64 14.32 7.05
N GLN A 170 6.91 13.02 6.92
CA GLN A 170 8.00 12.57 6.04
C GLN A 170 7.53 12.50 4.59
N PRO A 171 8.24 13.17 3.65
CA PRO A 171 7.94 13.05 2.25
C PRO A 171 8.14 11.59 1.83
N ARG A 172 7.04 10.96 1.44
CA ARG A 172 7.02 9.58 0.97
C ARG A 172 7.35 9.50 -0.51
N ARG A 173 7.20 10.60 -1.25
CA ARG A 173 7.33 10.60 -2.70
C ARG A 173 8.24 11.70 -3.20
N ASN A 174 9.22 11.31 -3.96
CA ASN A 174 10.16 12.19 -4.62
C ASN A 174 9.76 12.32 -6.09
N MET A 175 9.46 13.54 -6.49
CA MET A 175 9.02 13.87 -7.83
C MET A 175 10.06 14.77 -8.49
N ILE A 176 10.25 14.60 -9.79
CA ILE A 176 11.04 15.52 -10.61
C ILE A 176 10.16 16.08 -11.72
N VAL A 177 10.43 17.31 -12.13
CA VAL A 177 9.80 17.91 -13.31
C VAL A 177 10.83 17.95 -14.43
N ILE A 178 10.50 17.37 -15.58
CA ILE A 178 11.22 17.61 -16.83
C ILE A 178 10.53 18.80 -17.49
N GLY A 179 11.22 19.94 -17.49
CA GLY A 179 10.67 21.23 -17.88
C GLY A 179 11.43 22.38 -17.23
N ASN A 180 11.01 23.61 -17.55
CA ASN A 180 11.66 24.81 -17.04
C ASN A 180 11.34 25.08 -15.55
N GLN A 181 12.05 26.05 -14.95
CA GLN A 181 11.86 26.44 -13.56
C GLN A 181 10.44 26.98 -13.28
N ALA A 182 9.80 27.63 -14.27
CA ALA A 182 8.43 28.13 -14.14
C ALA A 182 7.42 26.98 -13.97
N ALA A 183 7.56 25.90 -14.76
CA ALA A 183 6.76 24.69 -14.62
C ALA A 183 6.96 24.05 -13.24
N ALA A 184 8.20 23.98 -12.75
CA ALA A 184 8.49 23.47 -11.41
C ALA A 184 7.80 24.28 -10.30
N ARG A 185 7.77 25.62 -10.41
CA ARG A 185 7.03 26.50 -9.49
C ARG A 185 5.53 26.23 -9.51
N GLN A 186 4.93 26.17 -10.69
CA GLN A 186 3.50 25.88 -10.84
C GLN A 186 3.12 24.54 -10.21
N PHE A 187 3.94 23.50 -10.41
CA PHE A 187 3.71 22.19 -9.79
C PHE A 187 3.86 22.23 -8.27
N LYS A 188 4.77 23.02 -7.70
CA LYS A 188 4.92 23.14 -6.25
C LYS A 188 3.65 23.66 -5.57
N GLU A 189 3.00 24.66 -6.18
CA GLU A 189 1.73 25.18 -5.66
C GLU A 189 0.64 24.11 -5.65
N ILE A 190 0.58 23.26 -6.68
CA ILE A 190 -0.35 22.13 -6.74
C ILE A 190 0.00 21.09 -5.67
N LEU A 191 1.29 20.79 -5.46
CA LEU A 191 1.76 19.82 -4.46
C LEU A 191 1.51 20.27 -3.01
N ASN A 192 1.36 21.57 -2.75
CA ASN A 192 0.99 22.09 -1.44
C ASN A 192 -0.49 21.84 -1.08
N THR A 193 -1.31 21.36 -2.02
CA THR A 193 -2.71 21.04 -1.73
C THR A 193 -2.86 19.74 -0.94
N PRO A 194 -3.93 19.57 -0.12
CA PRO A 194 -4.04 18.42 0.75
C PRO A 194 -3.99 17.05 0.07
N ALA A 195 -4.38 17.00 -1.20
CA ALA A 195 -4.36 15.82 -2.06
C ALA A 195 -2.95 15.26 -2.31
N TYR A 196 -1.91 16.08 -2.19
CA TYR A 196 -0.51 15.73 -2.48
C TYR A 196 0.38 15.72 -1.23
N HIS A 197 -0.20 15.79 -0.03
CA HIS A 197 0.53 15.69 1.23
C HIS A 197 1.50 14.48 1.22
N GLY A 198 2.77 14.74 1.56
CA GLY A 198 3.82 13.73 1.54
C GLY A 198 4.47 13.52 0.17
N SER A 199 4.15 14.35 -0.83
CA SER A 199 4.92 14.49 -2.07
C SER A 199 5.93 15.63 -1.94
N HIS A 200 7.12 15.41 -2.47
CA HIS A 200 8.23 16.34 -2.44
C HIS A 200 8.79 16.48 -3.84
N LEU A 201 8.78 17.71 -4.35
CA LEU A 201 9.45 18.04 -5.60
C LEU A 201 10.94 18.20 -5.32
N LEU A 202 11.75 17.23 -5.76
CA LEU A 202 13.21 17.26 -5.57
C LEU A 202 13.87 18.37 -6.39
N GLY A 203 13.32 18.68 -7.55
CA GLY A 203 13.93 19.60 -8.48
C GLY A 203 13.40 19.46 -9.90
N PHE A 204 14.10 20.09 -10.84
CA PHE A 204 13.78 20.04 -12.26
C PHE A 204 15.01 19.65 -13.10
N VAL A 205 14.73 19.04 -14.25
CA VAL A 205 15.70 18.68 -15.29
C VAL A 205 15.34 19.48 -16.53
N SER A 206 16.30 20.25 -17.05
CA SER A 206 16.12 21.16 -18.18
C SER A 206 17.43 21.30 -18.93
N ASN A 207 17.38 21.34 -20.27
CA ASN A 207 18.54 21.68 -21.11
C ASN A 207 18.88 23.17 -21.08
N VAL A 208 17.91 24.01 -20.71
CA VAL A 208 18.15 25.42 -20.42
C VAL A 208 18.58 25.51 -18.95
N GLY A 209 19.80 26.00 -18.71
CA GLY A 209 20.31 26.25 -17.36
C GLY A 209 19.38 27.18 -16.56
N PRO A 210 19.55 27.24 -15.22
CA PRO A 210 18.69 28.08 -14.38
C PRO A 210 18.73 29.54 -14.89
N VAL A 211 17.55 30.11 -15.14
CA VAL A 211 17.43 31.53 -15.48
C VAL A 211 17.93 32.31 -14.27
N GLN A 212 19.00 33.08 -14.41
CA GLN A 212 19.51 33.96 -13.36
C GLN A 212 18.42 34.99 -13.01
N THR A 213 17.57 34.65 -12.05
CA THR A 213 16.61 35.57 -11.44
C THR A 213 16.81 35.47 -9.93
N ASP A 214 17.30 36.58 -9.38
CA ASP A 214 17.59 36.91 -7.98
C ASP A 214 18.20 35.79 -7.12
N ALA A 215 19.33 36.11 -6.48
CA ALA A 215 20.07 35.21 -5.57
C ALA A 215 19.21 34.63 -4.42
N ASN A 216 18.02 35.20 -4.15
CA ASN A 216 17.05 34.69 -3.18
C ASN A 216 16.04 33.68 -3.75
N SER A 217 15.81 33.63 -5.08
CA SER A 217 14.90 32.67 -5.75
C SER A 217 15.60 31.45 -6.34
N ALA A 218 16.93 31.49 -6.46
CA ALA A 218 17.76 30.34 -6.85
C ALA A 218 17.78 29.21 -5.78
N ALA A 219 17.39 29.52 -4.54
CA ALA A 219 17.43 28.57 -3.43
C ALA A 219 16.20 27.63 -3.35
N GLU A 220 15.11 27.91 -4.08
CA GLU A 220 13.85 27.21 -3.85
C GLU A 220 13.72 25.86 -4.59
N PHE A 221 14.44 25.68 -5.70
CA PHE A 221 14.38 24.46 -6.52
C PHE A 221 15.78 24.03 -6.98
N ARG A 222 16.18 22.80 -6.68
CA ARG A 222 17.44 22.22 -7.14
C ARG A 222 17.37 21.90 -8.64
N HIS A 223 18.27 22.46 -9.44
CA HIS A 223 18.51 21.96 -10.80
C HIS A 223 19.29 20.64 -10.69
N LEU A 224 18.72 19.54 -11.18
CA LEU A 224 19.26 18.20 -10.98
C LEU A 224 20.25 17.77 -12.08
N GLY A 225 20.19 18.42 -13.23
CA GLY A 225 21.02 18.13 -14.41
C GLY A 225 20.31 18.44 -15.72
N ASN A 226 20.98 18.12 -16.83
CA ASN A 226 20.45 18.24 -18.19
C ASN A 226 19.72 16.95 -18.64
N LEU A 227 19.03 16.96 -19.79
CA LEU A 227 18.33 15.77 -20.30
C LEU A 227 19.28 14.60 -20.59
N ASN A 228 20.53 14.88 -20.99
CA ASN A 228 21.54 13.84 -21.21
C ASN A 228 21.96 13.14 -19.90
N GLU A 229 21.88 13.83 -18.77
CA GLU A 229 22.23 13.30 -17.44
C GLU A 229 21.03 12.65 -16.75
N LEU A 230 19.85 12.64 -17.39
CA LEU A 230 18.61 12.14 -16.80
C LEU A 230 18.73 10.67 -16.36
N ALA A 231 19.45 9.85 -17.13
CA ALA A 231 19.75 8.46 -16.77
C ALA A 231 20.42 8.35 -15.40
N GLU A 232 21.48 9.14 -15.18
CA GLU A 232 22.24 9.14 -13.94
C GLU A 232 21.43 9.72 -12.78
N VAL A 233 20.65 10.78 -13.03
CA VAL A 233 19.75 11.36 -12.02
C VAL A 233 18.73 10.33 -11.55
N LEU A 234 18.11 9.58 -12.47
CA LEU A 234 17.13 8.54 -12.14
C LEU A 234 17.73 7.32 -11.43
N ASP A 235 19.03 7.10 -11.56
CA ASP A 235 19.77 6.02 -10.92
C ASP A 235 20.34 6.44 -9.55
N ARG A 236 20.80 7.70 -9.41
CA ARG A 236 21.39 8.27 -8.19
C ARG A 236 20.33 8.66 -7.15
N GLU A 237 19.27 9.31 -7.60
CA GLU A 237 18.24 9.84 -6.74
C GLU A 237 17.07 8.86 -6.62
N VAL A 238 16.46 8.77 -5.43
CA VAL A 238 15.23 7.99 -5.24
C VAL A 238 14.09 8.79 -5.85
N ILE A 239 13.63 8.43 -7.06
CA ILE A 239 12.57 9.14 -7.78
C ILE A 239 11.38 8.20 -8.01
N ASP A 240 10.17 8.64 -7.65
CA ASP A 240 8.95 7.85 -7.79
C ASP A 240 8.11 8.25 -9.00
N GLU A 241 8.16 9.53 -9.39
CA GLU A 241 7.39 10.06 -10.51
C GLU A 241 8.15 11.15 -11.23
N VAL A 242 8.08 11.09 -12.55
CA VAL A 242 8.61 12.08 -13.47
C VAL A 242 7.42 12.81 -14.07
N ILE A 243 7.31 14.10 -13.80
CA ILE A 243 6.32 14.95 -14.45
C ILE A 243 6.97 15.52 -15.71
N LEU A 244 6.39 15.24 -16.86
CA LEU A 244 6.79 15.79 -18.14
C LEU A 244 5.83 16.92 -18.49
N VAL A 245 6.38 18.14 -18.49
CA VAL A 245 5.63 19.36 -18.87
C VAL A 245 6.18 19.83 -20.20
N ARG A 246 5.38 19.70 -21.25
CA ARG A 246 5.76 20.23 -22.56
C ARG A 246 5.38 21.71 -22.61
N SER A 247 6.35 22.59 -22.92
CA SER A 247 6.08 24.01 -23.13
C SER A 247 5.63 24.23 -24.57
N GLN A 248 4.56 25.01 -24.80
CA GLN A 248 4.08 25.34 -26.15
C GLN A 248 5.14 26.07 -27.00
N THR A 249 6.13 26.71 -26.37
CA THR A 249 7.26 27.36 -27.07
C THR A 249 8.15 26.39 -27.83
N ASP A 250 8.17 25.10 -27.45
CA ASP A 250 8.96 24.06 -28.12
C ASP A 250 8.25 23.51 -29.37
N ALA A 251 6.95 23.82 -29.54
CA ALA A 251 6.16 23.40 -30.69
C ALA A 251 6.26 24.38 -31.88
N VAL A 252 6.71 25.62 -31.65
CA VAL A 252 6.71 26.70 -32.66
C VAL A 252 8.07 26.84 -33.37
N SER A 253 9.15 26.28 -32.81
CA SER A 253 10.46 26.24 -33.46
C SER A 253 10.54 25.06 -34.44
N GLY A 254 9.88 25.23 -35.58
CA GLY A 254 9.91 24.31 -36.73
C GLY A 254 11.28 24.25 -37.41
N GLN A 255 12.26 23.62 -36.76
CA GLN A 255 13.49 23.12 -37.39
C GLN A 255 13.75 21.68 -36.93
N GLY A 256 13.97 20.81 -37.90
CA GLY A 256 13.74 19.37 -37.87
C GLY A 256 14.67 18.52 -36.99
N GLU A 257 15.24 19.08 -35.93
CA GLU A 257 16.06 18.36 -34.95
C GLU A 257 15.54 18.52 -33.51
N ALA A 258 14.69 19.51 -33.21
CA ALA A 258 14.17 19.79 -31.85
C ALA A 258 12.90 18.97 -31.46
N SER A 259 12.36 18.17 -32.40
CA SER A 259 11.46 17.05 -32.07
C SER A 259 12.19 15.90 -31.33
N GLN A 260 13.43 16.15 -30.91
CA GLN A 260 14.28 15.25 -30.14
C GLN A 260 13.54 14.64 -28.94
N ARG A 261 13.25 13.35 -29.08
CA ARG A 261 13.43 12.33 -28.04
C ARG A 261 12.48 12.33 -26.83
N TRP A 262 11.28 12.89 -26.93
CA TRP A 262 10.27 12.67 -25.88
C TRP A 262 9.91 11.18 -25.71
N GLY A 263 9.85 10.43 -26.83
CA GLY A 263 9.71 8.97 -26.83
C GLY A 263 10.85 8.29 -26.08
N ASP A 264 12.10 8.67 -26.36
CA ASP A 264 13.28 8.10 -25.70
C ASP A 264 13.33 8.46 -24.20
N ILE A 265 12.95 9.68 -23.83
CA ILE A 265 12.85 10.10 -22.41
C ILE A 265 11.78 9.26 -21.69
N LEU A 266 10.62 9.10 -22.32
CA LEU A 266 9.53 8.27 -21.82
C LEU A 266 9.99 6.83 -21.64
N GLU A 267 10.60 6.26 -22.66
CA GLU A 267 11.13 4.91 -22.64
C GLU A 267 12.19 4.75 -21.56
N LEU A 268 13.13 5.68 -21.44
CA LEU A 268 14.19 5.67 -20.43
C LEU A 268 13.62 5.67 -19.01
N CYS A 269 12.57 6.45 -18.75
CA CYS A 269 11.85 6.44 -17.48
C CYS A 269 11.12 5.12 -17.24
N LEU A 270 10.40 4.61 -18.25
CA LEU A 270 9.59 3.39 -18.14
C LEU A 270 10.43 2.12 -18.02
N GLN A 271 11.58 2.04 -18.68
CA GLN A 271 12.57 0.95 -18.56
C GLN A 271 13.12 0.87 -17.13
N ARG A 272 13.31 2.02 -16.47
CA ARG A 272 13.70 2.09 -15.04
C ARG A 272 12.52 1.89 -14.07
N GLY A 273 11.33 1.63 -14.59
CA GLY A 273 10.12 1.40 -13.80
C GLY A 273 9.58 2.66 -13.10
N ARG A 274 9.94 3.85 -13.57
CA ARG A 274 9.44 5.12 -13.03
C ARG A 274 8.04 5.41 -13.58
N THR A 275 7.18 5.96 -12.74
CA THR A 275 5.88 6.48 -13.22
C THR A 275 6.13 7.78 -13.98
N VAL A 276 5.47 7.95 -15.12
CA VAL A 276 5.54 9.20 -15.88
C VAL A 276 4.17 9.84 -15.98
N SER A 277 4.09 11.13 -15.69
CA SER A 277 2.89 11.96 -15.82
C SER A 277 3.11 13.00 -16.91
N LEU A 278 2.41 12.87 -18.02
CA LEU A 278 2.44 13.79 -19.16
C LEU A 278 1.35 14.84 -18.99
N VAL A 279 1.75 16.10 -18.94
CA VAL A 279 0.85 17.24 -18.78
C VAL A 279 0.70 17.90 -20.15
N ASP A 280 0.00 17.22 -21.07
CA ASP A 280 -0.30 17.70 -22.43
C ASP A 280 -1.43 16.88 -23.09
N ASP A 281 -2.00 17.39 -24.19
CA ASP A 281 -3.17 16.88 -24.94
C ASP A 281 -2.88 15.74 -25.94
N MET A 282 -1.67 15.14 -25.94
CA MET A 282 -1.31 14.09 -26.92
C MET A 282 -0.94 12.76 -26.26
N VAL A 283 -1.54 11.67 -26.75
CA VAL A 283 -1.22 10.29 -26.38
C VAL A 283 -0.02 9.81 -27.23
N PRO A 284 1.16 9.53 -26.65
CA PRO A 284 2.27 8.99 -27.43
C PRO A 284 2.03 7.50 -27.76
N PRO A 285 2.60 6.99 -28.88
CA PRO A 285 2.55 5.57 -29.21
C PRO A 285 3.58 4.81 -28.34
N VAL A 286 3.16 4.33 -27.17
CA VAL A 286 4.02 3.53 -26.28
C VAL A 286 3.24 2.31 -25.79
N ASN A 287 3.91 1.16 -25.67
CA ASN A 287 3.39 -0.08 -25.05
C ASN A 287 3.17 0.05 -23.52
N ALA A 288 2.81 1.23 -23.03
CA ALA A 288 2.49 1.52 -21.64
C ALA A 288 0.96 1.62 -21.47
N LYS A 289 0.45 1.18 -20.32
CA LYS A 289 -0.97 1.37 -19.99
C LYS A 289 -1.21 2.84 -19.65
N VAL A 290 -2.02 3.52 -20.47
CA VAL A 290 -2.36 4.94 -20.37
C VAL A 290 -3.61 5.14 -19.51
N GLU A 291 -3.56 6.08 -18.57
CA GLU A 291 -4.73 6.51 -17.78
C GLU A 291 -4.86 8.04 -17.84
N ALA A 292 -6.04 8.52 -18.20
CA ALA A 292 -6.36 9.94 -18.07
C ALA A 292 -6.60 10.27 -16.57
N ALA A 293 -5.84 11.20 -16.03
CA ALA A 293 -5.95 11.70 -14.67
C ALA A 293 -5.90 13.23 -14.65
N MET A 294 -6.17 13.81 -13.48
CA MET A 294 -6.00 15.24 -13.25
C MET A 294 -4.91 15.46 -12.20
N ILE A 295 -3.93 16.31 -12.49
CA ILE A 295 -3.02 16.85 -11.46
C ILE A 295 -3.48 18.25 -11.09
N GLY A 296 -4.27 18.35 -10.02
CA GLY A 296 -4.95 19.60 -9.67
C GLY A 296 -6.05 19.87 -10.68
N THR A 297 -5.91 20.94 -11.46
CA THR A 297 -6.83 21.28 -12.57
C THR A 297 -6.27 20.93 -13.95
N LEU A 298 -5.08 20.34 -14.01
CA LEU A 298 -4.42 20.02 -15.29
C LEU A 298 -4.80 18.61 -15.76
N PRO A 299 -5.32 18.45 -17.00
CA PRO A 299 -5.44 17.14 -17.60
C PRO A 299 -4.04 16.53 -17.75
N THR A 300 -3.90 15.25 -17.40
CA THR A 300 -2.61 14.57 -17.40
C THR A 300 -2.81 13.14 -17.85
N LEU A 301 -1.99 12.70 -18.81
CA LEU A 301 -1.89 11.31 -19.18
C LEU A 301 -0.82 10.65 -18.32
N VAL A 302 -1.22 9.72 -17.47
CA VAL A 302 -0.29 9.00 -16.61
C VAL A 302 0.03 7.65 -17.24
N LEU A 303 1.31 7.44 -17.51
CA LEU A 303 1.85 6.22 -18.08
C LEU A 303 2.46 5.38 -16.96
N HIS A 304 1.99 4.13 -16.87
CA HIS A 304 2.53 3.18 -15.90
C HIS A 304 2.95 1.88 -16.57
N ASN A 305 4.00 1.29 -16.00
CA ASN A 305 4.53 -0.01 -16.36
C ASN A 305 4.34 -1.06 -15.24
N THR A 306 3.32 -0.90 -14.40
CA THR A 306 3.02 -1.78 -13.26
C THR A 306 1.50 -1.97 -13.10
N PRO A 307 1.05 -2.99 -12.35
CA PRO A 307 -0.37 -3.31 -12.19
C PRO A 307 -1.17 -2.23 -11.46
N GLN A 308 -2.42 -2.03 -11.87
CA GLN A 308 -3.05 -0.71 -11.86
C GLN A 308 -4.35 -0.55 -11.04
N ASN A 309 -4.80 -1.55 -10.28
CA ASN A 309 -6.03 -1.39 -9.50
C ASN A 309 -5.71 -0.93 -8.06
N PRO A 310 -6.06 0.33 -7.66
CA PRO A 310 -5.78 0.84 -6.32
C PRO A 310 -6.48 0.03 -5.23
N VAL A 311 -7.68 -0.50 -5.49
CA VAL A 311 -8.39 -1.39 -4.57
C VAL A 311 -7.62 -2.69 -4.42
N SER A 312 -7.18 -3.31 -5.53
CA SER A 312 -6.40 -4.55 -5.45
C SER A 312 -5.06 -4.35 -4.72
N LEU A 313 -4.40 -3.21 -4.90
CA LEU A 313 -3.16 -2.87 -4.17
C LEU A 313 -3.43 -2.64 -2.67
N ALA A 314 -4.56 -2.01 -2.33
CA ALA A 314 -5.00 -1.84 -0.95
C ALA A 314 -5.29 -3.20 -0.29
N VAL A 315 -6.05 -4.06 -0.99
CA VAL A 315 -6.34 -5.43 -0.56
C VAL A 315 -5.05 -6.23 -0.39
N LYS A 316 -4.12 -6.16 -1.35
CA LYS A 316 -2.79 -6.80 -1.21
C LYS A 316 -2.05 -6.31 0.02
N GLY A 317 -1.98 -4.99 0.23
CA GLY A 317 -1.29 -4.42 1.39
C GLY A 317 -1.93 -4.80 2.73
N ALA A 318 -3.26 -4.95 2.78
CA ALA A 318 -3.96 -5.45 3.96
C ALA A 318 -3.69 -6.94 4.18
N MET A 319 -3.84 -7.75 3.12
CA MET A 319 -3.57 -9.18 3.12
C MET A 319 -2.15 -9.48 3.60
N ASP A 320 -1.14 -8.79 3.04
CA ASP A 320 0.27 -8.93 3.41
C ASP A 320 0.49 -8.71 4.91
N ARG A 321 -0.03 -7.62 5.47
CA ARG A 321 0.16 -7.28 6.89
C ARG A 321 -0.61 -8.22 7.82
N VAL A 322 -1.85 -8.58 7.48
CA VAL A 322 -2.67 -9.49 8.29
C VAL A 322 -2.03 -10.87 8.34
N ILE A 323 -1.66 -11.42 7.18
CA ILE A 323 -1.00 -12.73 7.12
C ILE A 323 0.35 -12.69 7.83
N ALA A 324 1.14 -11.62 7.67
CA ALA A 324 2.41 -11.47 8.40
C ALA A 324 2.22 -11.38 9.91
N ALA A 325 1.24 -10.60 10.40
CA ALA A 325 0.94 -10.48 11.82
C ALA A 325 0.49 -11.82 12.44
N VAL A 326 -0.44 -12.51 11.77
CA VAL A 326 -0.90 -13.84 12.20
C VAL A 326 0.25 -14.85 12.19
N SER A 327 1.09 -14.83 11.14
CA SER A 327 2.25 -15.74 11.04
C SER A 327 3.27 -15.47 12.15
N LEU A 328 3.58 -14.21 12.46
CA LEU A 328 4.48 -13.85 13.56
C LEU A 328 3.96 -14.33 14.91
N LEU A 329 2.65 -14.23 15.15
CA LEU A 329 2.02 -14.70 16.39
C LEU A 329 2.09 -16.23 16.49
N LEU A 330 1.63 -16.94 15.45
CA LEU A 330 1.59 -18.41 15.44
C LEU A 330 2.98 -19.04 15.46
N LEU A 331 3.97 -18.43 14.78
CA LEU A 331 5.34 -18.92 14.73
C LEU A 331 6.20 -18.43 15.90
N SER A 332 5.66 -17.63 16.82
CA SER A 332 6.43 -17.10 17.96
C SER A 332 7.16 -18.17 18.80
N PRO A 333 6.60 -19.38 19.05
CA PRO A 333 7.34 -20.43 19.77
C PRO A 333 8.53 -20.96 18.95
N LEU A 334 8.36 -21.07 17.63
CA LEU A 334 9.44 -21.49 16.72
C LEU A 334 10.55 -20.43 16.65
N PHE A 335 10.19 -19.14 16.62
CA PHE A 335 11.16 -18.05 16.68
C PHE A 335 12.00 -18.13 17.97
N ALA A 336 11.37 -18.39 19.12
CA ALA A 336 12.06 -18.54 20.39
C ALA A 336 13.01 -19.76 20.38
N ALA A 337 12.58 -20.90 19.85
CA ALA A 337 13.41 -22.10 19.73
C ALA A 337 14.64 -21.89 18.83
N ILE A 338 14.46 -21.25 17.66
CA ILE A 338 15.57 -20.91 16.75
C ILE A 338 16.52 -19.91 17.41
N ALA A 339 15.98 -18.87 18.06
CA ALA A 339 16.76 -17.88 18.77
C ALA A 339 17.65 -18.51 19.86
N LEU A 340 17.09 -19.44 20.64
CA LEU A 340 17.82 -20.18 21.67
C LEU A 340 18.91 -21.06 21.03
N ALA A 341 18.60 -21.81 19.98
CA ALA A 341 19.57 -22.65 19.28
C ALA A 341 20.76 -21.84 18.73
N ILE A 342 20.51 -20.67 18.14
CA ILE A 342 21.57 -19.77 17.66
C ILE A 342 22.43 -19.27 18.82
N LYS A 343 21.79 -18.86 19.93
CA LYS A 343 22.48 -18.28 21.09
C LYS A 343 23.35 -19.30 21.83
N LEU A 344 22.89 -20.56 21.91
CA LEU A 344 23.62 -21.66 22.55
C LEU A 344 24.78 -22.20 21.71
N THR A 345 24.72 -22.06 20.37
CA THR A 345 25.72 -22.66 19.47
C THR A 345 26.72 -21.68 18.87
N SER A 346 26.45 -20.36 18.96
CA SER A 346 27.35 -19.33 18.42
C SER A 346 27.27 -18.02 19.23
N PRO A 347 28.41 -17.38 19.58
CA PRO A 347 28.39 -16.10 20.27
C PRO A 347 27.83 -14.99 19.37
N GLY A 348 27.21 -13.95 19.95
CA GLY A 348 26.72 -12.74 19.27
C GLY A 348 25.18 -12.61 19.12
N PRO A 349 24.68 -11.78 18.18
CA PRO A 349 23.26 -11.48 18.02
C PRO A 349 22.47 -12.60 17.30
N ILE A 350 21.19 -12.74 17.64
CA ILE A 350 20.28 -13.72 17.03
C ILE A 350 19.90 -13.32 15.60
N PHE A 351 19.64 -12.02 15.39
CA PHE A 351 19.23 -11.49 14.11
C PHE A 351 20.42 -10.88 13.36
N PHE A 352 20.44 -11.11 12.06
CA PHE A 352 21.31 -10.43 11.11
C PHE A 352 20.48 -9.40 10.34
N SER A 353 21.04 -8.22 10.11
CA SER A 353 20.40 -7.14 9.36
C SER A 353 21.32 -6.65 8.25
N GLN A 354 20.80 -6.61 7.03
CA GLN A 354 21.54 -6.13 5.85
C GLN A 354 20.74 -5.06 5.12
N LYS A 355 21.39 -4.03 4.56
CA LYS A 355 20.70 -3.06 3.69
C LYS A 355 20.34 -3.71 2.37
N ARG A 356 19.07 -3.59 1.98
CA ARG A 356 18.55 -4.02 0.68
C ARG A 356 17.84 -2.87 -0.02
N VAL A 357 17.80 -2.93 -1.35
CA VAL A 357 17.10 -1.96 -2.18
C VAL A 357 15.66 -2.44 -2.36
N GLY A 358 14.71 -1.60 -1.96
CA GLY A 358 13.28 -1.82 -2.09
C GLY A 358 12.66 -0.90 -3.14
N LEU A 359 11.40 -0.56 -2.91
CA LEU A 359 10.58 0.20 -3.84
C LEU A 359 11.23 1.53 -4.26
N ASN A 360 11.42 1.69 -5.56
CA ASN A 360 12.01 2.82 -6.27
C ASN A 360 13.45 3.18 -5.85
N GLY A 361 14.18 2.21 -5.29
CA GLY A 361 15.57 2.43 -4.87
C GLY A 361 15.75 2.70 -3.37
N ARG A 362 14.66 2.73 -2.59
CA ARG A 362 14.75 3.01 -1.14
C ARG A 362 15.45 1.89 -0.40
N LEU A 363 16.39 2.25 0.46
CA LEU A 363 17.07 1.29 1.33
C LEU A 363 16.21 0.94 2.54
N PHE A 364 16.16 -0.34 2.89
CA PHE A 364 15.56 -0.82 4.12
C PHE A 364 16.43 -1.90 4.78
N ASN A 365 16.22 -2.13 6.07
CA ASN A 365 16.91 -3.18 6.82
C ASN A 365 16.21 -4.51 6.58
N PHE A 366 16.91 -5.45 5.96
CA PHE A 366 16.45 -6.79 5.66
C PHE A 366 16.86 -7.74 6.77
N TYR A 367 15.89 -8.31 7.50
CA TYR A 367 16.15 -9.13 8.68
C TYR A 367 16.19 -10.61 8.36
N LYS A 368 17.16 -11.30 8.95
CA LYS A 368 17.28 -12.76 8.94
C LYS A 368 17.64 -13.28 10.31
N PHE A 369 17.43 -14.57 10.54
CA PHE A 369 18.18 -15.24 11.60
C PHE A 369 19.62 -15.39 11.17
N ARG A 370 20.54 -15.21 12.11
CA ARG A 370 21.95 -15.40 11.86
C ARG A 370 22.23 -16.87 11.60
N SER A 371 22.69 -17.18 10.38
CA SER A 371 23.11 -18.52 9.97
C SER A 371 24.63 -18.66 9.83
N MET A 372 25.36 -17.54 9.75
CA MET A 372 26.81 -17.51 9.58
C MET A 372 27.53 -16.98 10.83
N VAL A 373 28.84 -17.20 10.91
CA VAL A 373 29.72 -16.58 11.92
C VAL A 373 29.73 -15.04 11.80
N ILE A 374 30.06 -14.34 12.90
CA ILE A 374 29.96 -12.86 12.96
C ILE A 374 30.78 -12.18 11.86
N ASN A 375 31.98 -12.67 11.58
CA ASN A 375 32.92 -12.05 10.63
C ASN A 375 32.82 -12.66 9.21
N ALA A 376 31.66 -13.23 8.85
CA ALA A 376 31.48 -13.94 7.58
C ALA A 376 31.71 -13.04 6.34
N GLU A 377 31.39 -11.75 6.44
CA GLU A 377 31.63 -10.80 5.33
C GLU A 377 33.13 -10.52 5.16
N GLU A 378 33.85 -10.27 6.26
CA GLU A 378 35.31 -10.07 6.25
C GLU A 378 36.06 -11.32 5.77
N ILE A 379 35.62 -12.52 6.18
CA ILE A 379 36.20 -13.78 5.73
C ILE A 379 36.02 -13.94 4.21
N LEU A 380 34.85 -13.56 3.67
CA LEU A 380 34.63 -13.62 2.22
C LEU A 380 35.47 -12.60 1.47
N GLU A 381 35.58 -11.36 1.97
CA GLU A 381 36.40 -10.35 1.30
C GLU A 381 37.88 -10.74 1.29
N LYS A 382 38.41 -11.31 2.39
CA LYS A 382 39.79 -11.79 2.47
C LYS A 382 40.09 -12.96 1.52
N ASN A 383 39.12 -13.85 1.30
CA ASN A 383 39.31 -15.05 0.48
C ASN A 383 38.65 -14.97 -0.89
N ARG A 384 38.14 -13.79 -1.29
CA ARG A 384 37.30 -13.63 -2.50
C ARG A 384 37.99 -14.17 -3.75
N ALA A 385 39.27 -13.82 -3.95
CA ALA A 385 40.02 -14.25 -5.13
C ALA A 385 40.10 -15.78 -5.25
N GLU A 386 40.24 -16.49 -4.13
CA GLU A 386 40.30 -17.96 -4.10
C GLU A 386 38.91 -18.60 -4.10
N TRP A 387 37.87 -17.93 -3.60
CA TRP A 387 36.54 -18.51 -3.47
C TRP A 387 35.64 -18.24 -4.67
N GLU A 388 35.97 -17.27 -5.52
CA GLU A 388 35.19 -16.93 -6.72
C GLU A 388 35.11 -18.13 -7.70
N GLN A 389 36.14 -18.99 -7.76
CA GLN A 389 36.11 -20.25 -8.53
C GLN A 389 35.04 -21.25 -8.05
N HIS A 390 34.56 -21.13 -6.81
CA HIS A 390 33.48 -21.95 -6.26
C HIS A 390 32.10 -21.29 -6.43
N ASN A 391 32.05 -20.08 -6.98
CA ASN A 391 30.81 -19.36 -7.17
C ASN A 391 30.00 -19.97 -8.33
N LYS A 392 28.80 -20.46 -8.01
CA LYS A 392 27.88 -21.03 -9.01
C LYS A 392 27.00 -19.98 -9.71
N MET A 393 27.17 -18.69 -9.42
CA MET A 393 26.37 -17.60 -10.02
C MET A 393 27.26 -16.56 -10.69
N SER A 394 26.76 -15.97 -11.78
CA SER A 394 27.39 -14.85 -12.49
C SER A 394 26.78 -13.51 -12.05
N GLY A 395 27.32 -12.37 -12.51
CA GLY A 395 26.67 -11.06 -12.35
C GLY A 395 26.67 -10.47 -10.93
N GLY A 396 27.74 -10.69 -10.16
CA GLY A 396 27.93 -10.11 -8.82
C GLY A 396 27.19 -10.82 -7.68
N PHE A 397 26.48 -11.91 -7.99
CA PHE A 397 25.89 -12.81 -7.00
C PHE A 397 26.92 -13.87 -6.56
N PHE A 398 26.97 -14.21 -5.27
CA PHE A 398 27.86 -15.26 -4.74
C PHE A 398 27.06 -16.41 -4.12
N LYS A 399 27.20 -17.63 -4.66
CA LYS A 399 26.61 -18.86 -4.12
C LYS A 399 27.64 -19.99 -4.09
N TRP A 400 27.96 -20.46 -2.90
CA TRP A 400 28.79 -21.65 -2.65
C TRP A 400 28.01 -22.63 -1.76
N GLU A 401 27.90 -23.90 -2.19
CA GLU A 401 27.11 -24.93 -1.50
C GLU A 401 27.73 -25.30 -0.13
N ASP A 402 29.05 -25.51 -0.10
CA ASP A 402 29.79 -25.90 1.10
C ASP A 402 30.51 -24.73 1.77
N ASP A 403 29.79 -23.61 1.90
CA ASP A 403 30.35 -22.38 2.47
C ASP A 403 30.77 -22.58 3.96
N PRO A 404 32.08 -22.47 4.28
CA PRO A 404 32.61 -22.74 5.61
C PRO A 404 32.19 -21.71 6.66
N ARG A 405 31.61 -20.57 6.23
CA ARG A 405 31.12 -19.52 7.12
C ARG A 405 29.80 -19.88 7.79
N ILE A 406 29.11 -20.91 7.32
CA ILE A 406 27.79 -21.33 7.81
C ILE A 406 27.95 -22.18 9.08
N THR A 407 27.25 -21.81 10.14
CA THR A 407 27.20 -22.58 11.39
C THR A 407 26.40 -23.88 11.25
N LYS A 408 26.58 -24.87 12.14
CA LYS A 408 25.81 -26.13 12.09
C LYS A 408 24.29 -25.89 12.16
N VAL A 409 23.84 -25.03 13.09
CA VAL A 409 22.43 -24.60 13.18
C VAL A 409 22.05 -23.78 11.95
N GLY A 410 22.95 -22.92 11.48
CA GLY A 410 22.81 -22.17 10.23
C GLY A 410 22.47 -23.02 9.01
N ARG A 411 23.14 -24.16 8.86
CA ARG A 411 22.90 -25.11 7.78
C ARG A 411 21.49 -25.68 7.84
N PHE A 412 21.02 -26.05 9.04
CA PHE A 412 19.65 -26.53 9.25
C PHE A 412 18.62 -25.44 8.91
N ILE A 413 18.75 -24.23 9.46
CA ILE A 413 17.77 -23.17 9.23
C ILE A 413 17.74 -22.72 7.76
N ARG A 414 18.88 -22.70 7.04
CA ARG A 414 18.93 -22.38 5.61
C ARG A 414 18.30 -23.47 4.75
N LYS A 415 18.49 -24.75 5.10
CA LYS A 415 17.89 -25.90 4.38
C LYS A 415 16.38 -25.81 4.31
N TYR A 416 15.74 -25.37 5.40
CA TYR A 416 14.29 -25.19 5.49
C TYR A 416 13.85 -23.73 5.25
N SER A 417 14.76 -22.85 4.83
CA SER A 417 14.53 -21.40 4.63
C SER A 417 13.94 -20.70 5.88
N LEU A 418 14.18 -21.26 7.06
CA LEU A 418 13.74 -20.69 8.34
C LEU A 418 14.51 -19.42 8.68
N ASP A 419 15.71 -19.24 8.11
CA ASP A 419 16.52 -18.03 8.30
C ASP A 419 15.83 -16.76 7.78
N GLU A 420 14.87 -16.90 6.87
CA GLU A 420 14.15 -15.78 6.26
C GLU A 420 12.86 -15.40 7.00
N LEU A 421 12.41 -16.18 7.98
CA LEU A 421 11.18 -15.89 8.73
C LEU A 421 11.14 -14.48 9.36
N PRO A 422 12.25 -13.90 9.88
CA PRO A 422 12.23 -12.55 10.42
C PRO A 422 11.83 -11.46 9.42
N GLN A 423 11.89 -11.73 8.11
CA GLN A 423 11.40 -10.83 7.07
C GLN A 423 9.88 -10.60 7.13
N LEU A 424 9.11 -11.47 7.82
CA LEU A 424 7.70 -11.20 8.11
C LEU A 424 7.51 -9.87 8.86
N TRP A 425 8.49 -9.47 9.67
CA TRP A 425 8.52 -8.15 10.29
C TRP A 425 8.65 -7.02 9.27
N ASN A 426 9.47 -7.21 8.22
CA ASN A 426 9.59 -6.25 7.12
C ASN A 426 8.27 -6.10 6.34
N VAL A 427 7.55 -7.21 6.14
CA VAL A 427 6.22 -7.19 5.52
C VAL A 427 5.23 -6.44 6.39
N LEU A 428 5.22 -6.69 7.70
CA LEU A 428 4.34 -6.01 8.65
C LEU A 428 4.59 -4.49 8.69
N ARG A 429 5.86 -4.07 8.72
CA ARG A 429 6.26 -2.65 8.62
C ARG A 429 5.95 -2.02 7.26
N GLY A 430 5.77 -2.85 6.23
CA GLY A 430 5.48 -2.44 4.87
C GLY A 430 6.71 -2.13 4.02
N ASP A 431 7.91 -2.52 4.45
CA ASP A 431 9.15 -2.45 3.67
C ASP A 431 9.11 -3.44 2.49
N MET A 432 8.49 -4.60 2.73
CA MET A 432 8.34 -5.71 1.78
C MET A 432 6.88 -6.11 1.61
N SER A 433 6.62 -7.00 0.65
CA SER A 433 5.37 -7.72 0.46
C SER A 433 5.59 -9.22 0.73
N LEU A 434 4.53 -10.01 0.94
CA LEU A 434 4.70 -11.47 1.00
C LEU A 434 5.12 -12.02 -0.36
N VAL A 435 4.56 -11.48 -1.44
CA VAL A 435 4.84 -11.90 -2.82
C VAL A 435 5.37 -10.73 -3.63
N GLY A 436 6.51 -10.93 -4.28
CA GLY A 436 7.19 -9.92 -5.09
C GLY A 436 8.61 -10.34 -5.46
N PRO A 437 9.30 -9.63 -6.37
CA PRO A 437 10.69 -9.88 -6.73
C PRO A 437 11.62 -9.90 -5.52
N ARG A 438 12.71 -10.66 -5.54
CA ARG A 438 13.66 -10.67 -4.43
C ARG A 438 14.34 -9.30 -4.30
N PRO A 439 14.38 -8.69 -3.09
CA PRO A 439 15.10 -7.43 -2.86
C PRO A 439 16.61 -7.58 -3.13
N PRO A 440 17.19 -6.83 -4.08
CA PRO A 440 18.62 -6.89 -4.38
C PRO A 440 19.48 -6.13 -3.36
N LEU A 441 20.76 -6.46 -3.31
CA LEU A 441 21.79 -5.68 -2.61
C LEU A 441 22.04 -4.36 -3.35
N PRO A 442 22.49 -3.30 -2.65
CA PRO A 442 22.95 -2.08 -3.30
C PRO A 442 24.05 -2.34 -4.35
N LYS A 443 25.00 -3.24 -4.05
CA LYS A 443 26.06 -3.65 -4.97
C LYS A 443 25.52 -4.37 -6.21
N GLU A 444 24.48 -5.20 -6.06
CA GLU A 444 23.81 -5.89 -7.17
C GLU A 444 23.08 -4.89 -8.07
N VAL A 445 22.39 -3.90 -7.49
CA VAL A 445 21.66 -2.86 -8.25
C VAL A 445 22.57 -2.03 -9.14
N ALA A 446 23.80 -1.77 -8.71
CA ALA A 446 24.80 -1.05 -9.50
C ALA A 446 25.16 -1.80 -10.80
N GLN A 447 25.04 -3.13 -10.83
CA GLN A 447 25.37 -3.97 -11.99
C GLN A 447 24.15 -4.28 -12.88
N LEU A 448 22.94 -3.89 -12.46
CA LEU A 448 21.72 -4.16 -13.23
C LEU A 448 21.70 -3.37 -14.54
N GLN A 449 21.29 -4.06 -15.60
CA GLN A 449 20.98 -3.44 -16.88
C GLN A 449 19.72 -2.55 -16.76
N PRO A 450 19.58 -1.51 -17.61
CA PRO A 450 18.46 -0.57 -17.52
C PRO A 450 17.08 -1.25 -17.46
N TRP A 451 16.85 -2.27 -18.30
CA TRP A 451 15.59 -3.02 -18.33
C TRP A 451 15.32 -3.84 -17.05
N GLN A 452 16.38 -4.31 -16.38
CA GLN A 452 16.26 -5.09 -15.14
C GLN A 452 15.86 -4.21 -13.95
N ARG A 453 16.19 -2.91 -13.97
CA ARG A 453 15.86 -1.96 -12.89
C ARG A 453 14.35 -1.78 -12.69
N ARG A 454 13.53 -2.09 -13.70
CA ARG A 454 12.08 -2.14 -13.58
C ARG A 454 11.60 -3.01 -12.42
N LYS A 455 12.36 -4.03 -11.98
CA LYS A 455 12.00 -4.83 -10.80
C LYS A 455 11.85 -4.01 -9.50
N LEU A 456 12.52 -2.86 -9.42
CA LEU A 456 12.45 -1.94 -8.28
C LEU A 456 11.15 -1.12 -8.26
N SER A 457 10.30 -1.20 -9.29
CA SER A 457 9.00 -0.50 -9.35
C SER A 457 7.91 -1.10 -8.47
N VAL A 458 8.16 -2.26 -7.87
CA VAL A 458 7.28 -2.93 -6.92
C VAL A 458 8.02 -3.24 -5.62
N LYS A 459 7.29 -3.48 -4.53
CA LYS A 459 7.91 -3.94 -3.28
C LYS A 459 8.49 -5.33 -3.47
N GLY A 460 9.68 -5.55 -2.93
CA GLY A 460 10.26 -6.89 -2.94
C GLY A 460 9.46 -7.85 -2.06
N GLY A 461 9.51 -9.14 -2.42
CA GLY A 461 8.72 -10.21 -1.80
C GLY A 461 9.52 -11.11 -0.87
N LEU A 462 8.84 -11.71 0.10
CA LEU A 462 9.33 -12.87 0.83
C LEU A 462 9.42 -14.10 -0.09
N THR A 463 8.43 -14.26 -0.97
CA THR A 463 8.44 -15.25 -2.04
C THR A 463 8.31 -14.59 -3.40
N CYS A 464 8.91 -15.22 -4.41
CA CYS A 464 8.93 -14.74 -5.79
C CYS A 464 8.59 -15.87 -6.78
N LEU A 465 8.28 -15.50 -8.02
CA LEU A 465 7.91 -16.45 -9.08
C LEU A 465 9.04 -17.46 -9.34
N TRP A 466 10.28 -16.98 -9.51
CA TRP A 466 11.41 -17.87 -9.77
C TRP A 466 11.68 -18.84 -8.60
N GLN A 467 11.49 -18.42 -7.34
CA GLN A 467 11.68 -19.27 -6.16
C GLN A 467 10.81 -20.53 -6.17
N VAL A 468 9.66 -20.47 -6.84
CA VAL A 468 8.73 -21.60 -6.98
C VAL A 468 8.80 -22.28 -8.35
N SER A 469 9.50 -21.70 -9.33
CA SER A 469 9.63 -22.23 -10.70
C SER A 469 10.86 -23.11 -10.91
N GLY A 470 11.92 -22.98 -10.11
CA GLY A 470 13.10 -23.87 -10.18
C GLY A 470 14.34 -23.23 -9.56
N ARG A 471 14.68 -23.58 -8.31
CA ARG A 471 15.69 -22.86 -7.51
C ARG A 471 17.14 -22.93 -8.01
N ASN A 472 17.50 -23.88 -8.89
CA ASN A 472 18.90 -24.30 -9.08
C ASN A 472 19.46 -24.28 -10.52
N GLU A 473 18.69 -23.96 -11.56
CA GLU A 473 19.15 -24.07 -12.96
C GLU A 473 18.84 -22.84 -13.81
N ILE A 474 18.51 -21.71 -13.19
CA ILE A 474 18.06 -20.51 -13.89
C ILE A 474 19.22 -19.51 -13.97
N ASP A 475 19.58 -19.12 -15.20
CA ASP A 475 20.55 -18.06 -15.45
C ASP A 475 20.06 -16.70 -14.92
N THR A 476 20.99 -15.78 -14.68
CA THR A 476 20.70 -14.47 -14.08
C THR A 476 19.69 -13.67 -14.90
N ASP A 477 19.79 -13.71 -16.24
CA ASP A 477 18.85 -13.01 -17.11
C ASP A 477 17.46 -13.64 -17.09
N GLU A 478 17.39 -14.97 -17.07
CA GLU A 478 16.11 -15.69 -16.99
C GLU A 478 15.42 -15.46 -15.64
N TRP A 479 16.19 -15.37 -14.55
CA TRP A 479 15.68 -14.93 -13.26
C TRP A 479 15.08 -13.51 -13.37
N MET A 480 15.79 -12.55 -13.97
CA MET A 480 15.25 -11.20 -14.12
C MET A 480 13.98 -11.18 -14.97
N ARG A 481 13.89 -11.99 -16.02
CA ARG A 481 12.66 -12.14 -16.83
C ARG A 481 11.49 -12.65 -16.02
N LEU A 482 11.68 -13.67 -15.17
CA LEU A 482 10.62 -14.18 -14.29
C LEU A 482 10.15 -13.12 -13.27
N ASP A 483 11.08 -12.31 -12.74
CA ASP A 483 10.71 -11.19 -11.86
C ASP A 483 9.87 -10.14 -12.61
N LEU A 484 10.17 -9.85 -13.88
CA LEU A 484 9.37 -8.94 -14.72
C LEU A 484 8.04 -9.55 -15.14
N GLU A 485 8.00 -10.83 -15.49
CA GLU A 485 6.78 -11.56 -15.83
C GLU A 485 5.76 -11.51 -14.70
N TYR A 486 6.23 -11.65 -13.44
CA TYR A 486 5.38 -11.46 -12.27
C TYR A 486 4.80 -10.04 -12.20
N ILE A 487 5.59 -9.02 -12.50
CA ILE A 487 5.14 -7.61 -12.47
C ILE A 487 4.12 -7.37 -13.58
N ASP A 488 4.34 -7.91 -14.78
CA ASP A 488 3.47 -7.74 -15.94
C ASP A 488 2.11 -8.43 -15.75
N ASN A 489 2.11 -9.63 -15.15
CA ASN A 489 0.93 -10.49 -15.00
C ASN A 489 0.34 -10.50 -13.59
N TRP A 490 0.76 -9.57 -12.73
CA TRP A 490 0.31 -9.56 -11.34
C TRP A 490 -1.21 -9.49 -11.21
N SER A 491 -1.71 -10.31 -10.31
CA SER A 491 -3.07 -10.27 -9.81
C SER A 491 -3.08 -10.79 -8.38
N LEU A 492 -4.11 -10.44 -7.61
CA LEU A 492 -4.31 -11.01 -6.27
C LEU A 492 -4.36 -12.54 -6.30
N TRP A 493 -4.94 -13.12 -7.35
CA TRP A 493 -5.00 -14.56 -7.53
C TRP A 493 -3.61 -15.18 -7.78
N LEU A 494 -2.76 -14.51 -8.55
CA LEU A 494 -1.38 -14.95 -8.75
C LEU A 494 -0.62 -14.97 -7.42
N ASP A 495 -0.80 -13.96 -6.56
CA ASP A 495 -0.18 -13.93 -5.23
C ASP A 495 -0.61 -15.12 -4.37
N VAL A 496 -1.91 -15.41 -4.31
CA VAL A 496 -2.42 -16.57 -3.56
C VAL A 496 -1.84 -17.88 -4.12
N LYS A 497 -1.79 -18.02 -5.44
CA LYS A 497 -1.18 -19.21 -6.09
C LYS A 497 0.29 -19.36 -5.72
N LEU A 498 1.05 -18.26 -5.70
CA LEU A 498 2.46 -18.27 -5.33
C LEU A 498 2.66 -18.63 -3.87
N LEU A 499 1.90 -18.04 -2.94
CA LEU A 499 1.96 -18.38 -1.51
C LEU A 499 1.68 -19.87 -1.26
N LEU A 500 0.64 -20.42 -1.88
CA LEU A 500 0.30 -21.85 -1.75
C LEU A 500 1.40 -22.76 -2.33
N LYS A 501 2.02 -22.36 -3.45
CA LYS A 501 3.19 -23.08 -4.01
C LYS A 501 4.38 -23.02 -3.05
N THR A 502 4.65 -21.88 -2.43
CA THR A 502 5.76 -21.71 -1.50
C THR A 502 5.64 -22.64 -0.29
N VAL A 503 4.44 -22.78 0.29
CA VAL A 503 4.21 -23.73 1.39
C VAL A 503 4.58 -25.16 0.98
N LYS A 504 4.21 -25.59 -0.24
CA LYS A 504 4.58 -26.92 -0.76
C LYS A 504 6.09 -27.09 -0.93
N VAL A 505 6.78 -26.06 -1.41
CA VAL A 505 8.24 -26.05 -1.61
C VAL A 505 8.99 -26.12 -0.27
N LEU A 506 8.48 -25.45 0.77
CA LEU A 506 9.09 -25.46 2.11
C LEU A 506 8.96 -26.83 2.82
N VAL A 507 7.85 -27.54 2.61
CA VAL A 507 7.61 -28.86 3.23
C VAL A 507 8.39 -29.98 2.52
N LYS A 508 8.59 -29.89 1.21
CA LYS A 508 9.39 -30.83 0.42
C LYS A 508 10.56 -30.10 -0.25
N PRO A 509 11.68 -29.88 0.46
CA PRO A 509 12.84 -29.21 -0.13
C PRO A 509 13.43 -30.09 -1.24
N LYS A 510 13.07 -29.80 -2.49
CA LYS A 510 13.79 -30.30 -3.66
C LYS A 510 15.01 -29.39 -3.87
N GLY A 511 16.20 -29.92 -3.59
CA GLY A 511 17.47 -29.29 -3.99
C GLY A 511 17.93 -28.07 -3.18
N ALA A 512 17.69 -28.00 -1.87
CA ALA A 512 18.39 -26.99 -1.06
C ALA A 512 19.81 -27.49 -0.72
N SER A 513 20.76 -27.22 -1.61
CA SER A 513 22.20 -27.20 -1.36
C SER A 513 22.77 -25.99 -2.10
#